data_AF-A0A9Q3FBL0-F1
#
_entry.id   AF-A0A9Q3FBL0-F1
#
_cell.length_a   1.000
_cell.length_b   1.000
_cell.length_c   1.000
_cell.angle_alpha   90.00
_cell.angle_beta   90.00
_cell.angle_gamma   90.00
#
_symmetry.space_group_name_H-M   'P 1'
#
loop_
_entity.id
_entity.type
_entity.pdbx_description
1 polymer ?
#
loop_
_entity_poly.entity_id
_entity_poly.type
_entity_poly.pdbx_seq_one_letter_code
_entity_poly.pdbx_strand_id
1 'polypeptide(L)'
;MGHMSEDRNKERPASTAWWPKWEQELSEYINTCEKFQKANRKHGENYGLLQHIEEPKHPWETINMDCATGLVPGGKENFNDCLIIVDRFSKSMRCLPCHKQETEMDTALLFWNNIISTC
;
A
#
# COMPACT_ATOMS: atom_id res chain seq x y z
N MET A 1 -2.94 6.89 18.95
CA MET A 1 -1.59 7.49 18.81
C MET A 1 -1.58 8.24 17.49
N GLY A 2 -1.66 9.57 17.54
CA GLY A 2 -1.80 10.40 16.34
C GLY A 2 -0.44 10.76 15.76
N HIS A 3 -0.24 10.48 14.47
CA HIS A 3 0.87 11.00 13.68
C HIS A 3 0.67 12.51 13.53
N MET A 4 1.42 13.34 14.27
CA MET A 4 1.35 14.79 14.14
C MET A 4 2.33 15.24 13.05
N SER A 5 1.80 15.65 11.90
CA SER A 5 2.59 16.32 10.86
C SER A 5 3.30 17.55 11.44
N GLU A 6 4.47 17.89 10.87
CA GLU A 6 5.26 19.06 11.27
C GLU A 6 4.42 20.36 11.27
N ASP A 7 3.47 20.48 10.34
CA ASP A 7 2.54 21.62 10.22
C ASP A 7 1.67 21.77 11.47
N ARG A 8 1.14 20.66 12.00
CA ARG A 8 0.28 20.66 13.19
C ARG A 8 1.05 21.03 14.46
N ASN A 9 2.37 20.80 14.48
CA ASN A 9 3.24 21.23 15.56
C ASN A 9 3.52 22.75 15.54
N LYS A 10 3.37 23.41 14.39
CA LYS A 10 3.53 24.87 14.24
C LYS A 10 2.23 25.63 14.52
N GLU A 11 1.08 25.09 14.10
CA GLU A 11 -0.22 25.75 14.27
C GLU A 11 -0.67 25.89 15.73
N ARG A 12 -0.36 24.90 16.58
CA ARG A 12 -0.80 24.93 17.99
C ARG A 12 -0.12 26.02 18.81
N PRO A 13 1.23 26.18 18.77
CA PRO A 13 1.87 27.31 19.42
C PRO A 13 1.42 28.67 18.86
N ALA A 14 1.24 28.77 17.53
CA ALA A 14 0.81 30.00 16.86
C ALA A 14 -0.54 30.53 17.38
N SER A 15 -1.43 29.64 17.81
CA SER A 15 -2.77 30.00 18.31
C SER A 15 -2.81 30.31 19.82
N THR A 16 -1.75 30.02 20.58
CA THR A 16 -1.74 30.12 22.05
C THR A 16 -0.63 30.98 22.64
N ALA A 17 0.43 31.28 21.90
CA ALA A 17 1.53 32.09 22.39
C ALA A 17 2.25 32.85 21.24
N TRP A 18 2.76 34.04 21.55
CA TRP A 18 3.49 34.90 20.61
C TRP A 18 4.68 35.57 21.30
N TRP A 19 5.86 35.51 20.68
CA TRP A 19 7.07 36.25 21.10
C TRP A 19 8.00 36.53 19.90
N PRO A 20 8.93 37.49 19.96
CA PRO A 20 9.84 37.75 18.84
C PRO A 20 10.65 36.50 18.47
N LYS A 21 10.65 36.12 17.18
CA LYS A 21 11.34 34.93 16.62
C LYS A 21 10.80 33.56 17.08
N TRP A 22 9.59 33.49 17.62
CA TRP A 22 8.99 32.23 18.09
C TRP A 22 8.98 31.11 17.05
N GLU A 23 8.74 31.41 15.78
CA GLU A 23 8.77 30.42 14.69
C GLU A 23 10.16 29.83 14.47
N GLN A 24 11.20 30.66 14.54
CA GLN A 24 12.59 30.23 14.35
C GLN A 24 13.01 29.31 15.50
N GLU A 25 12.74 29.71 16.74
CA GLU A 25 13.06 28.91 17.93
C GLU A 25 12.29 27.59 17.96
N LEU A 26 11.02 27.58 17.51
CA LEU A 26 10.23 26.37 17.39
C LEU A 26 10.80 25.42 16.32
N SER A 27 11.21 25.96 15.17
CA SER A 27 11.86 25.17 14.12
C SER A 27 13.21 24.60 14.59
N GLU A 28 14.02 25.36 15.31
CA GLU A 28 15.26 24.88 15.92
C GLU A 28 14.99 23.78 16.95
N TYR A 29 13.96 23.94 17.80
CA TYR A 29 13.55 22.92 18.76
C TYR A 29 13.07 21.62 18.09
N ILE A 30 12.24 21.69 17.04
CA ILE A 30 11.78 20.52 16.30
C ILE A 30 12.96 19.79 15.64
N ASN A 31 13.93 20.53 15.11
CA ASN A 31 15.10 19.96 14.44
C ASN A 31 16.13 19.35 15.39
N THR A 32 16.25 19.87 16.62
CA THR A 32 17.23 19.41 17.61
C THR A 32 16.65 18.40 18.62
N CYS A 33 15.34 18.37 18.82
CA CYS A 33 14.71 17.50 19.81
C CYS A 33 14.62 16.05 19.32
N GLU A 34 15.36 15.16 19.96
CA GLU A 34 15.37 13.71 19.67
C GLU A 34 13.97 13.08 19.75
N LYS A 35 13.12 13.51 20.68
CA LYS A 35 11.74 13.00 20.81
C LYS A 35 10.90 13.32 19.58
N PHE A 36 10.99 14.55 19.07
CA PHE A 36 10.31 14.94 17.84
C PHE A 36 10.89 14.23 16.62
N GLN A 37 12.22 14.12 16.52
CA GLN A 37 12.88 13.42 15.41
C GLN A 37 12.55 11.91 15.35
N LYS A 38 12.39 11.26 16.51
CA LYS A 38 11.97 9.84 16.57
C LYS A 38 10.48 9.66 16.26
N ALA A 39 9.62 10.56 16.75
CA ALA A 39 8.18 10.50 16.53
C ALA A 39 7.80 10.87 15.08
N ASN A 40 8.49 11.86 14.51
CA ASN A 40 8.33 12.36 13.15
C ASN A 40 9.55 11.99 12.30
N ARG A 41 9.95 10.71 12.34
CA ARG A 41 10.87 10.22 11.32
C ARG A 41 10.25 10.54 9.96
N LYS A 42 10.95 11.34 9.15
CA LYS A 42 10.63 11.53 7.74
C LYS A 42 10.53 10.14 7.12
N HIS A 43 9.32 9.75 6.72
CA HIS A 43 9.09 8.47 6.08
C HIS A 43 9.67 8.56 4.66
N GLY A 44 10.95 8.21 4.53
CA GLY A 44 11.63 8.04 3.25
C GLY A 44 11.76 9.30 2.41
N GLU A 45 12.62 9.23 1.39
CA GLU A 45 12.52 10.16 0.27
C GLU A 45 11.13 10.07 -0.36
N ASN A 46 10.68 11.15 -1.02
CA ASN A 46 9.48 11.11 -1.84
C ASN A 46 9.49 9.80 -2.64
N TYR A 47 8.48 8.95 -2.43
CA TYR A 47 8.29 7.73 -3.23
C TYR A 47 8.64 8.08 -4.67
N GLY A 48 9.69 7.47 -5.22
CA GLY A 48 10.23 7.86 -6.52
C GLY A 48 9.13 7.91 -7.58
N LEU A 49 9.37 8.59 -8.70
CA LEU A 49 8.38 8.70 -9.78
C LEU A 49 7.73 7.33 -10.04
N LEU A 50 6.40 7.25 -9.88
CA LEU A 50 5.64 6.05 -10.16
C LEU A 50 6.00 5.61 -11.58
N GLN A 51 6.56 4.40 -11.73
CA GLN A 51 6.86 3.89 -13.06
C GLN A 51 5.55 3.73 -13.83
N HIS A 52 5.43 4.48 -14.91
CA HIS A 52 4.28 4.37 -15.79
C HIS A 52 4.37 3.03 -16.53
N ILE A 53 3.44 2.13 -16.26
CA ILE A 53 3.27 0.91 -17.04
C ILE A 53 2.40 1.28 -18.23
N GLU A 54 2.88 1.02 -19.45
CA GLU A 54 2.13 1.30 -20.69
C GLU A 54 0.72 0.69 -20.65
N GLU A 55 -0.22 1.37 -21.30
CA GLU A 55 -1.57 0.85 -21.44
C GLU A 55 -1.56 -0.29 -22.47
N PRO A 56 -2.13 -1.47 -22.12
CA PRO A 56 -2.23 -2.58 -23.07
C PRO A 56 -3.14 -2.19 -24.25
N LYS A 57 -2.90 -2.80 -25.41
CA LYS A 57 -3.68 -2.59 -26.65
C LYS A 57 -4.70 -3.69 -26.88
N HIS A 58 -4.48 -4.86 -26.30
CA HIS A 58 -5.35 -6.02 -26.42
C HIS A 58 -5.67 -6.63 -25.05
N PRO A 59 -6.84 -7.28 -24.91
CA PRO A 59 -7.18 -8.03 -23.70
C PRO A 59 -6.10 -9.06 -23.34
N TRP A 60 -5.80 -9.19 -22.05
CA TRP A 60 -4.86 -10.17 -21.49
C TRP A 60 -3.38 -9.95 -21.81
N GLU A 61 -2.99 -8.83 -22.43
CA GLU A 61 -1.57 -8.48 -22.65
C GLU A 61 -0.85 -8.10 -21.36
N THR A 62 -1.55 -7.42 -20.45
CA THR A 62 -1.01 -6.99 -19.16
C THR A 62 -2.02 -7.30 -18.08
N ILE A 63 -1.60 -8.09 -17.10
CA ILE A 63 -2.42 -8.44 -15.95
C ILE A 63 -1.82 -7.87 -14.69
N ASN A 64 -2.67 -7.46 -13.76
CA ASN A 64 -2.28 -7.28 -12.37
C ASN A 64 -2.67 -8.54 -11.60
N MET A 65 -1.80 -8.98 -10.70
CA MET A 65 -2.05 -10.13 -9.83
C MET A 65 -1.79 -9.71 -8.39
N ASP A 66 -2.72 -10.05 -7.50
CA ASP A 66 -2.61 -9.77 -6.08
C ASP A 66 -3.31 -10.89 -5.27
N CYS A 67 -2.99 -11.01 -3.98
CA CYS A 67 -3.63 -11.98 -3.11
C CYS A 67 -4.33 -11.30 -1.94
N ALA A 68 -5.64 -11.49 -1.83
CA ALA A 68 -6.40 -11.12 -0.65
C ALA A 68 -6.21 -12.21 0.42
N THR A 69 -5.31 -11.94 1.37
CA THR A 69 -4.95 -12.90 2.42
C THR A 69 -5.71 -12.67 3.73
N GLY A 70 -5.87 -13.73 4.53
CA GLY A 70 -6.44 -13.64 5.88
C GLY A 70 -7.96 -13.46 5.89
N LEU A 71 -8.65 -14.01 4.89
CA LEU A 71 -10.11 -14.05 4.84
C LEU A 71 -10.65 -15.07 5.86
N VAL A 72 -11.90 -14.87 6.29
CA VAL A 72 -12.59 -15.86 7.11
C VAL A 72 -12.78 -17.13 6.25
N PRO A 73 -12.37 -18.32 6.74
CA PRO A 73 -12.52 -19.56 5.99
C PRO A 73 -13.96 -19.79 5.53
N GLY A 74 -14.14 -20.17 4.27
CA GLY A 74 -15.47 -20.31 3.67
C GLY A 74 -15.59 -21.42 2.63
N GLY A 75 -16.82 -21.87 2.41
CA GLY A 75 -17.14 -22.94 1.46
C GLY A 75 -16.82 -24.35 2.01
N LYS A 76 -17.00 -25.37 1.17
CA LYS A 76 -16.74 -26.77 1.54
C LYS A 76 -15.27 -27.05 1.80
N GLU A 77 -14.40 -26.39 1.04
CA GLU A 77 -12.94 -26.56 1.11
C GLU A 77 -12.28 -25.64 2.15
N ASN A 78 -13.03 -24.76 2.82
CA ASN A 78 -12.51 -23.81 3.82
C ASN A 78 -11.36 -22.92 3.31
N PHE A 79 -11.47 -22.43 2.07
CA PHE A 79 -10.50 -21.47 1.53
C PHE A 79 -10.47 -20.21 2.40
N ASN A 80 -9.27 -19.70 2.64
CA ASN A 80 -9.03 -18.57 3.53
C ASN A 80 -8.28 -17.42 2.88
N ASP A 81 -7.84 -17.58 1.63
CA ASP A 81 -7.19 -16.56 0.81
C ASP A 81 -7.82 -16.57 -0.60
N CYS A 82 -7.53 -15.53 -1.39
CA CYS A 82 -8.00 -15.46 -2.77
C CYS A 82 -6.97 -14.79 -3.69
N LEU A 83 -6.59 -15.48 -4.76
CA LEU A 83 -5.78 -14.95 -5.84
C LEU A 83 -6.66 -14.12 -6.80
N ILE A 84 -6.35 -12.85 -6.92
CA ILE A 84 -7.06 -11.88 -7.75
C ILE A 84 -6.22 -11.59 -8.98
N ILE A 85 -6.79 -11.82 -10.16
CA ILE A 85 -6.16 -11.53 -11.45
C ILE A 85 -7.05 -10.54 -12.20
N VAL A 86 -6.49 -9.41 -12.61
CA VAL A 86 -7.20 -8.35 -13.32
C VAL A 86 -6.53 -8.07 -14.65
N ASP A 87 -7.28 -8.21 -15.74
CA ASP A 87 -6.86 -7.74 -17.05
C ASP A 87 -6.86 -6.21 -17.09
N ARG A 88 -5.71 -5.61 -17.36
CA ARG A 88 -5.58 -4.14 -17.37
C ARG A 88 -6.33 -3.49 -18.51
N PHE A 89 -6.53 -4.18 -19.63
CA PHE A 89 -7.24 -3.65 -20.78
C PHE A 89 -8.75 -3.57 -20.50
N SER A 90 -9.38 -4.71 -20.25
CA SER A 90 -10.84 -4.79 -20.06
C SER A 90 -11.32 -4.41 -18.66
N LYS A 91 -10.40 -4.34 -17.68
CA LYS A 91 -10.71 -4.27 -16.24
C LYS A 91 -11.49 -5.49 -15.72
N SER A 92 -11.56 -6.56 -16.50
CA SER A 92 -12.17 -7.81 -16.08
C SER A 92 -11.31 -8.47 -15.00
N MET A 93 -11.96 -9.03 -13.99
CA MET A 93 -11.31 -9.65 -12.85
C MET A 93 -11.74 -11.11 -12.72
N ARG A 94 -10.79 -11.96 -12.34
CA ARG A 94 -11.05 -13.32 -11.85
C ARG A 94 -10.50 -13.46 -10.43
N CYS A 95 -11.33 -14.02 -9.56
CA CYS A 95 -10.99 -14.33 -8.18
C CYS A 95 -10.95 -15.85 -8.04
N LEU A 96 -9.78 -16.39 -7.72
CA LEU A 96 -9.55 -17.82 -7.54
C LEU A 96 -9.36 -18.07 -6.05
N PRO A 97 -10.22 -18.87 -5.39
CA PRO A 97 -10.08 -19.15 -3.98
C PRO A 97 -8.88 -20.07 -3.74
N CYS A 98 -8.12 -19.81 -2.69
CA CYS A 98 -6.90 -20.55 -2.36
C CYS A 98 -6.65 -20.59 -0.84
N HIS A 99 -5.59 -21.29 -0.44
CA HIS A 99 -5.14 -21.30 0.94
C HIS A 99 -3.91 -20.44 1.16
N LYS A 100 -3.83 -19.80 2.32
CA LYS A 100 -2.67 -19.00 2.76
C LYS A 100 -1.33 -19.76 2.74
N GLN A 101 -1.40 -21.08 2.87
CA GLN A 101 -0.23 -21.96 2.96
C GLN A 101 0.18 -22.53 1.60
N GLU A 102 -0.46 -22.11 0.51
CA GLU A 102 -0.07 -22.53 -0.83
C GLU A 102 1.35 -22.07 -1.17
N THR A 103 2.07 -22.95 -1.85
CA THR A 103 3.41 -22.64 -2.33
C THR A 103 3.35 -21.78 -3.59
N GLU A 104 4.49 -21.22 -3.98
CA GLU A 104 4.62 -20.50 -5.25
C GLU A 104 4.22 -21.38 -6.45
N MET A 105 4.54 -22.67 -6.38
CA MET A 105 4.17 -23.64 -7.43
C MET A 105 2.67 -23.88 -7.48
N ASP A 106 2.00 -23.99 -6.33
CA ASP A 106 0.54 -24.16 -6.26
C ASP A 106 -0.16 -22.93 -6.87
N THR A 107 0.33 -21.74 -6.55
CA THR A 107 -0.18 -20.48 -7.13
C THR A 107 0.02 -20.44 -8.65
N ALA A 108 1.19 -20.85 -9.14
CA ALA A 108 1.48 -20.89 -10.57
C ALA A 108 0.57 -21.89 -11.32
N LEU A 109 0.32 -23.06 -10.72
CA LEU A 109 -0.60 -24.07 -11.26
C LEU A 109 -2.04 -23.56 -11.26
N LEU A 110 -2.46 -22.90 -10.18
CA LEU A 110 -3.79 -22.28 -10.07
C LEU A 110 -4.00 -21.25 -11.18
N PHE A 111 -3.00 -20.39 -11.42
CA PHE A 111 -3.00 -19.42 -12.51
C PHE A 111 -3.06 -20.11 -13.89
N TRP A 112 -2.17 -21.08 -14.14
CA TRP A 112 -2.10 -21.77 -15.42
C TRP A 112 -3.41 -22.46 -15.79
N ASN A 113 -4.00 -23.20 -14.85
CA ASN A 113 -5.20 -24.00 -15.11
C ASN A 113 -6.46 -23.14 -15.32
N ASN A 114 -6.55 -21.98 -14.66
CA ASN A 114 -7.77 -21.15 -14.65
C ASN A 114 -7.73 -19.90 -15.54
N ILE A 115 -6.53 -19.50 -15.99
CA ILE A 115 -6.33 -18.33 -16.85
C ILE A 115 -5.77 -18.72 -18.20
N ILE A 116 -4.65 -19.45 -18.24
CA ILE A 116 -3.94 -19.74 -19.50
C ILE A 116 -4.59 -20.91 -20.24
N SER A 117 -4.82 -22.03 -19.56
CA SER A 117 -5.33 -23.26 -20.17
C SER A 117 -6.82 -23.20 -20.53
N THR A 118 -7.53 -22.17 -20.07
CA THR A 118 -8.98 -21.99 -20.28
C THR A 118 -9.29 -21.07 -21.47
N CYS A 119 -8.26 -20.60 -22.18
CA CYS A 119 -8.35 -19.84 -23.42
C CYS A 119 -8.39 -20.74 -24.67
#